data_AF-A0A2E7QWX0-F1
#
_entry.id   AF-A0A2E7QWX0-F1
#
_cell.length_a   1.000
_cell.length_b   1.000
_cell.length_c   1.000
_cell.angle_alpha   90.00
_cell.angle_beta   90.00
_cell.angle_gamma   90.00
#
_symmetry.space_group_name_H-M   'P 1'
#
loop_
_entity.id
_entity.type
_entity.pdbx_description
1 polymer ?
#
loop_
_entity_poly.entity_id
_entity_poly.type
_entity_poly.pdbx_seq_one_letter_code
_entity_poly.pdbx_strand_id
1 'polypeptide(L)'
;MSNPQNIERDNIIELDLSPFSKDDIKKIKALGTKQKLCHRWFRYHRKSEEGLDQILLYAGSRGRTPYSSYRVDRFRDAQYSLVNQRTGETIITGRTIESVLEFLPDDFFYSL
;
A
#
# COMPACT_ATOMS: atom_id res chain seq x y z
N MET A 1 7.06 -54.52 -3.31
CA MET A 1 5.71 -54.02 -2.98
C MET A 1 5.88 -52.71 -2.25
N SER A 2 5.75 -51.59 -2.97
CA SER A 2 6.04 -50.24 -2.44
C SER A 2 4.75 -49.66 -1.87
N ASN A 3 4.81 -49.26 -0.61
CA ASN A 3 3.71 -48.69 0.16
C ASN A 3 3.12 -47.45 -0.57
N PRO A 4 1.79 -47.33 -0.76
CA PRO A 4 1.22 -46.10 -1.27
C PRO A 4 1.41 -45.02 -0.21
N GLN A 5 2.24 -44.01 -0.52
CA GLN A 5 2.38 -42.82 0.31
C GLN A 5 1.00 -42.17 0.44
N ASN A 6 0.49 -42.18 1.66
CA ASN A 6 -0.70 -41.48 2.08
C ASN A 6 -0.42 -39.98 1.87
N ILE A 7 -0.95 -39.41 0.78
CA ILE A 7 -0.93 -37.96 0.56
C ILE A 7 -1.97 -37.40 1.53
N GLU A 8 -1.56 -37.18 2.77
CA GLU A 8 -2.30 -36.33 3.70
C GLU A 8 -2.40 -34.95 3.04
N ARG A 9 -3.57 -34.65 2.48
CA ARG A 9 -3.92 -33.30 2.06
C ARG A 9 -4.06 -32.50 3.33
N ASP A 10 -2.96 -31.89 3.73
CA ASP A 10 -2.91 -30.97 4.83
C ASP A 10 -3.84 -29.80 4.45
N ASN A 11 -5.05 -29.78 5.00
CA ASN A 11 -6.05 -28.73 4.75
C ASN A 11 -5.69 -27.43 5.49
N ILE A 12 -4.39 -27.19 5.70
CA ILE A 12 -3.87 -26.02 6.37
C ILE A 12 -3.92 -24.86 5.37
N ILE A 13 -4.95 -24.03 5.51
CA ILE A 13 -5.00 -22.73 4.87
C ILE A 13 -4.06 -21.82 5.66
N GLU A 14 -2.96 -21.41 5.05
CA GLU A 14 -2.08 -20.39 5.62
C GLU A 14 -2.89 -19.09 5.78
N LEU A 15 -3.16 -18.71 7.04
CA LEU A 15 -3.84 -17.47 7.37
C LEU A 15 -2.87 -16.31 7.14
N ASP A 16 -3.18 -15.47 6.14
CA ASP A 16 -2.45 -14.24 5.89
C ASP A 16 -2.75 -13.24 7.03
N LEU A 17 -1.84 -13.15 8.00
CA LEU A 17 -1.93 -12.23 9.13
C LEU A 17 -1.47 -10.80 8.77
N SER A 18 -1.28 -10.50 7.48
CA SER A 18 -0.99 -9.16 6.97
C SER A 18 -2.05 -8.16 7.41
N PRO A 19 -1.68 -7.06 8.08
CA PRO A 19 -2.64 -6.01 8.40
C PRO A 19 -3.24 -5.34 7.15
N PHE A 20 -2.47 -5.24 6.06
CA PHE A 20 -3.02 -4.92 4.74
C PHE A 20 -3.61 -6.15 4.06
N SER A 21 -4.87 -6.03 3.66
CA SER A 21 -5.56 -7.08 2.92
C SER A 21 -5.12 -7.13 1.44
N LYS A 22 -5.43 -8.26 0.77
CA LYS A 22 -5.23 -8.37 -0.69
C LYS A 22 -6.00 -7.28 -1.46
N ASP A 23 -7.15 -6.85 -0.95
CA ASP A 23 -7.97 -5.81 -1.56
C ASP A 23 -7.33 -4.43 -1.43
N ASP A 24 -6.69 -4.14 -0.29
CA ASP A 24 -5.89 -2.93 -0.10
C ASP A 24 -4.77 -2.83 -1.13
N ILE A 25 -4.05 -3.94 -1.35
CA ILE A 25 -2.98 -4.00 -2.35
C ILE A 25 -3.53 -3.78 -3.77
N LYS A 26 -4.74 -4.27 -4.09
CA LYS A 26 -5.37 -3.97 -5.39
C LYS A 26 -5.63 -2.49 -5.56
N LYS A 27 -6.06 -1.79 -4.52
CA LYS A 27 -6.32 -0.33 -4.56
C LYS A 27 -5.04 0.47 -4.73
N ILE A 28 -3.95 0.09 -4.07
CA ILE A 28 -2.62 0.68 -4.30
C ILE A 28 -2.14 0.45 -5.74
N LYS A 29 -2.37 -0.73 -6.30
CA LYS A 29 -2.05 -1.00 -7.72
C LYS A 29 -2.92 -0.17 -8.66
N ALA A 30 -4.22 -0.01 -8.38
CA ALA A 30 -5.13 0.82 -9.15
C ALA A 30 -4.72 2.30 -9.12
N LEU A 31 -4.26 2.79 -7.96
CA LEU A 31 -3.65 4.12 -7.83
C LEU A 31 -2.43 4.28 -8.76
N GLY A 32 -1.59 3.26 -8.85
CA GLY A 32 -0.48 3.22 -9.80
C GLY A 32 -0.91 3.28 -11.27
N THR A 33 -2.02 2.62 -11.62
CA THR A 33 -2.62 2.74 -12.96
C THR A 33 -3.11 4.16 -13.21
N LYS A 34 -3.79 4.79 -12.23
CA LYS A 34 -4.21 6.21 -12.32
C LYS A 34 -3.02 7.14 -12.55
N GLN A 35 -1.91 6.95 -11.83
CA GLN A 35 -0.68 7.74 -12.02
C GLN A 35 -0.10 7.63 -13.43
N LYS A 36 -0.12 6.43 -14.03
CA LYS A 36 0.32 6.25 -15.43
C LYS A 36 -0.55 7.02 -16.42
N LEU A 37 -1.87 7.10 -16.19
CA LEU A 37 -2.78 7.91 -16.99
C LEU A 37 -2.48 9.42 -16.86
N CYS A 38 -1.99 9.86 -15.70
CA CYS A 38 -1.46 11.20 -15.50
C CYS A 38 -0.04 11.41 -16.07
N HIS A 39 0.46 10.49 -16.91
CA HIS A 39 1.83 10.50 -17.48
C HIS A 39 2.96 10.50 -16.43
N ARG A 40 2.68 10.02 -15.21
CA ARG A 40 3.63 9.92 -14.10
C ARG A 40 4.10 8.49 -13.91
N TRP A 41 5.32 8.35 -13.37
CA TRP A 41 5.76 7.06 -12.87
C TRP A 41 5.27 6.88 -11.44
N PHE A 42 5.05 5.63 -11.04
CA PHE A 42 4.60 5.26 -9.71
C PHE A 42 5.36 4.04 -9.23
N ARG A 43 5.76 4.05 -7.95
CA ARG A 43 6.34 2.91 -7.24
C ARG A 43 5.75 2.86 -5.84
N TYR A 44 5.64 1.65 -5.29
CA TYR A 44 5.31 1.48 -3.90
C TYR A 44 6.18 0.38 -3.27
N HIS A 45 6.39 0.50 -1.97
CA HIS A 45 7.11 -0.48 -1.17
C HIS A 45 6.29 -0.79 0.08
N ARG A 46 6.23 -2.06 0.47
CA ARG A 46 5.60 -2.47 1.72
C ARG A 46 6.68 -2.74 2.77
N LYS A 47 6.50 -2.21 3.97
CA LYS A 47 7.36 -2.44 5.12
C LYS A 47 6.48 -2.92 6.27
N SER A 48 6.71 -4.14 6.73
CA SER A 48 6.01 -4.69 7.89
C SER A 48 6.88 -4.49 9.13
N GLU A 49 6.33 -3.87 10.17
CA GLU A 49 6.92 -3.70 11.49
C GLU A 49 6.00 -4.33 12.55
N GLU A 50 6.51 -4.52 13.76
CA GLU A 50 5.70 -5.09 14.82
C GLU A 50 4.56 -4.13 15.19
N GLY A 51 3.30 -4.56 14.96
CA GLY A 51 2.12 -3.75 15.27
C GLY A 51 1.72 -2.74 14.19
N LEU A 52 2.52 -2.60 13.13
CA LEU A 52 2.34 -1.59 12.10
C LEU A 52 2.76 -2.14 10.74
N ASP A 53 1.88 -2.04 9.75
CA ASP A 53 2.21 -2.36 8.37
C ASP A 53 2.14 -1.08 7.53
N GLN A 54 3.13 -0.86 6.68
CA GLN A 54 3.30 0.41 5.98
C GLN A 54 3.39 0.18 4.49
N ILE A 55 2.74 1.04 3.72
CA ILE A 55 2.92 1.14 2.28
C ILE A 55 3.46 2.53 1.97
N LEU A 56 4.71 2.59 1.51
CA LEU A 56 5.34 3.81 1.03
C LEU A 56 4.97 3.99 -0.44
N LEU A 57 4.49 5.18 -0.78
CA LEU A 57 4.03 5.58 -2.10
C LEU A 57 4.97 6.63 -2.67
N TYR A 58 5.38 6.42 -3.92
CA TYR A 58 6.23 7.33 -4.66
C TYR A 58 5.61 7.58 -6.02
N ALA A 59 5.43 8.85 -6.36
CA ALA A 59 5.00 9.24 -7.69
C ALA A 59 5.79 10.46 -8.17
N GLY A 60 6.08 10.52 -9.46
CA GLY A 60 6.82 11.65 -10.03
C GLY A 60 6.65 11.79 -11.53
N SER A 61 7.01 12.97 -12.02
CA SER A 61 7.13 13.23 -13.45
C SER A 61 8.39 12.58 -14.02
N ARG A 62 8.48 12.51 -15.35
CA ARG A 62 9.73 12.11 -16.04
C ARG A 62 10.78 13.24 -16.09
N GLY A 63 10.51 14.38 -15.45
CA GLY A 63 11.36 15.57 -15.46
C GLY A 63 12.25 15.67 -14.22
N ARG A 64 12.79 16.88 -13.98
CA ARG A 64 13.61 17.21 -12.80
C ARG A 64 12.77 17.56 -11.56
N THR A 65 11.44 17.55 -11.66
CA THR A 65 10.54 17.83 -10.55
C THR A 65 10.76 16.78 -9.44
N PRO A 66 10.90 17.19 -8.17
CA PRO A 66 10.96 16.25 -7.07
C PRO A 66 9.75 15.32 -7.06
N TYR A 67 9.97 14.04 -6.74
CA TYR A 67 8.88 13.07 -6.63
C TYR A 67 8.09 13.29 -5.34
N SER A 68 6.77 13.21 -5.42
CA SER A 68 5.88 13.13 -4.25
C SER A 68 6.11 11.82 -3.49
N SER A 69 6.09 11.87 -2.15
CA SER A 69 6.30 10.72 -1.29
C SER A 69 5.36 10.75 -0.09
N TYR A 70 4.53 9.71 0.01
CA TYR A 70 3.55 9.54 1.07
C TYR A 70 3.62 8.12 1.63
N ARG A 71 3.03 7.91 2.80
CA ARG A 71 2.97 6.60 3.44
C ARG A 71 1.56 6.34 3.93
N VAL A 72 1.06 5.14 3.67
CA VAL A 72 -0.16 4.63 4.29
C VAL A 72 0.25 3.65 5.37
N ASP A 73 -0.11 3.98 6.59
CA ASP A 73 0.10 3.14 7.76
C ASP A 73 -1.19 2.37 8.06
N ARG A 74 -1.03 1.10 8.43
CA ARG A 74 -2.10 0.18 8.80
C ARG A 74 -1.82 -0.40 10.18
N PHE A 75 -2.65 -0.01 11.13
CA PHE A 75 -2.56 -0.43 12.52
C PHE A 75 -3.39 -1.70 12.77
N ARG A 76 -3.05 -2.43 13.84
CA ARG A 76 -3.75 -3.66 14.25
C ARG A 76 -5.21 -3.43 14.67
N ASP A 77 -5.55 -2.23 15.12
CA ASP A 77 -6.90 -1.82 15.53
C ASP A 77 -7.83 -1.50 14.34
N ALA A 78 -7.39 -1.88 13.14
CA ALA A 78 -8.05 -1.60 11.90
C ALA A 78 -8.18 -0.10 11.55
N GLN A 79 -7.30 0.76 12.05
CA GLN A 79 -7.14 2.13 11.55
C GLN A 79 -6.15 2.21 10.38
N TYR A 80 -6.40 3.14 9.46
CA TYR A 80 -5.44 3.57 8.43
C TYR A 80 -5.03 5.02 8.71
N SER A 81 -3.80 5.40 8.37
CA SER A 81 -3.41 6.81 8.30
C SER A 81 -2.59 7.11 7.06
N LEU A 82 -2.88 8.24 6.42
CA LEU A 82 -2.04 8.81 5.38
C LEU A 82 -1.07 9.82 6.00
N VAL A 83 0.20 9.67 5.72
CA VAL A 83 1.29 10.45 6.29
C VAL A 83 2.15 11.02 5.17
N ASN A 84 2.56 12.28 5.31
CA ASN A 84 3.60 12.85 4.47
C ASN A 84 4.95 12.22 4.85
N GLN A 85 5.55 11.48 3.91
CA GLN A 85 6.74 10.70 4.23
C GLN A 85 7.97 11.58 4.51
N ARG A 86 8.00 12.83 4.02
CA ARG A 86 9.13 13.74 4.22
C ARG A 86 9.06 14.44 5.57
N THR A 87 7.87 14.88 5.98
CA THR A 87 7.68 15.64 7.22
C THR A 87 7.29 14.75 8.40
N GLY A 88 6.78 13.55 8.14
CA GLY A 88 6.20 12.66 9.15
C GLY A 88 4.81 13.08 9.62
N GLU A 89 4.25 14.14 9.04
CA GLU A 89 2.95 14.69 9.43
C GLU A 89 1.80 13.81 8.95
N THR A 90 0.88 13.48 9.86
CA THR A 90 -0.36 12.77 9.52
C THR A 90 -1.32 13.73 8.81
N ILE A 91 -1.69 13.38 7.59
CA ILE A 91 -2.64 14.14 6.77
C ILE A 91 -4.07 13.78 7.20
N ILE A 92 -4.36 12.48 7.29
CA ILE A 92 -5.68 11.99 7.70
C ILE A 92 -5.58 10.59 8.30
N THR A 93 -6.60 10.23 9.09
CA THR A 93 -6.85 8.86 9.52
C THR A 93 -8.24 8.40 9.09
N GLY A 94 -8.39 7.11 8.80
CA GLY A 94 -9.64 6.53 8.32
C GLY A 94 -9.80 5.06 8.69
N ARG A 95 -10.94 4.49 8.33
CA ARG A 95 -11.27 3.07 8.56
C ARG A 95 -11.09 2.19 7.32
N THR A 96 -10.96 2.80 6.15
CA THR A 96 -10.67 2.11 4.89
C THR A 96 -9.49 2.75 4.18
N ILE A 97 -8.80 1.98 3.35
CA ILE A 97 -7.70 2.53 2.57
C ILE A 97 -8.19 3.60 1.57
N GLU A 98 -9.38 3.44 0.99
CA GLU A 98 -9.94 4.46 0.08
C GLU A 98 -10.15 5.79 0.78
N SER A 99 -10.71 5.77 1.98
CA SER A 99 -10.98 6.98 2.74
C SER A 99 -9.72 7.80 3.03
N VAL A 100 -8.54 7.16 3.09
CA VAL A 100 -7.27 7.88 3.26
C VAL A 100 -6.61 8.22 1.93
N LEU A 101 -6.75 7.39 0.90
CA LEU A 101 -6.16 7.66 -0.43
C LEU A 101 -6.85 8.81 -1.18
N GLU A 102 -8.13 9.08 -0.91
CA GLU A 102 -8.84 10.23 -1.47
C GLU A 102 -8.24 11.58 -1.04
N PHE A 103 -7.52 11.62 0.09
CA PHE A 103 -6.86 12.79 0.63
C PHE A 103 -5.38 12.89 0.21
N LEU A 104 -4.94 12.10 -0.78
CA LEU A 104 -3.63 12.29 -1.39
C LEU A 104 -3.55 13.70 -1.99
N PRO A 105 -2.53 14.51 -1.63
CA PRO A 105 -2.42 15.87 -2.13
C PRO A 105 -2.22 15.93 -3.65
N ASP A 106 -2.56 17.07 -4.25
CA ASP A 106 -2.53 17.27 -5.71
C ASP A 106 -1.14 17.10 -6.32
N ASP A 107 -0.07 17.42 -5.58
CA ASP A 107 1.32 17.23 -6.02
C ASP A 107 1.65 15.75 -6.32
N PHE A 108 0.83 14.84 -5.78
CA PHE A 108 0.91 13.42 -6.06
C PHE A 108 0.46 13.10 -7.48
N PHE A 109 -0.58 13.78 -7.98
CA PHE A 109 -1.21 13.54 -9.29
C PHE A 109 -0.70 14.48 -10.38
N TYR A 110 -0.25 15.68 -10.00
CA TYR A 110 0.11 16.74 -10.92
C TYR A 110 1.54 17.23 -10.66
N SER A 111 2.20 17.74 -11.69
CA SER A 111 3.48 18.43 -11.53
C SER A 111 3.16 19.91 -11.67
N LEU A 112 3.53 20.71 -10.67
CA LEU A 112 3.57 22.16 -10.81
C LEU A 112 4.64 22.57 -11.83
#